data_AF-A0A925CG64-F1
#
_entry.id   AF-A0A925CG64-F1
#
_cell.length_a   1.000
_cell.length_b   1.000
_cell.length_c   1.000
_cell.angle_alpha   90.00
_cell.angle_beta   90.00
_cell.angle_gamma   90.00
#
_symmetry.space_group_name_H-M   'P 1'
#
loop_
_entity.id
_entity.type
_entity.pdbx_description
1 polymer ?
#
loop_
_entity_poly.entity_id
_entity_poly.type
_entity_poly.pdbx_seq_one_letter_code
_entity_poly.pdbx_strand_id
1 'polypeptide(L)'
;MINSPDAPYTNRLATQGALFTQSFGLTHPSQPNDLALFSGSTQGITDNSCPHTFTTPNLGHGLLATGLTFAGYSEDLPAIGSLMCSAGPYARKHNPWVNWQDSAANGLPATTNVPMTNFPTEYSALPTVSIVVPNQVNDMHSGNNSEMIQAGDRWLQTHLDSYVQWAQQHNSLLIVTWDEDNGKENNRIATLFVGPMVQAGRYGQRVTHYSILRTIEDLYGLSHSGASANATSIIHIWTSTPRPGWASRVPYSEWNHVPRVIRATIKGITRCTLRVFPIHRRQDACRIETLSNPELQYSITAEQIA
;
A
#
# COMPACT_ATOMS: atom_id res chain seq x y z
N MET A 1 -5.27 10.77 4.22
CA MET A 1 -5.51 9.96 3.02
C MET A 1 -6.95 9.44 2.97
N ILE A 2 -7.30 8.39 3.70
CA ILE A 2 -8.67 7.86 3.69
C ILE A 2 -9.68 8.88 4.25
N ASN A 3 -10.82 9.00 3.59
CA ASN A 3 -11.89 9.98 3.81
C ASN A 3 -11.47 11.46 3.64
N SER A 4 -10.30 11.72 3.06
CA SER A 4 -9.89 13.10 2.73
C SER A 4 -10.61 13.56 1.45
N PRO A 5 -11.21 14.76 1.41
CA PRO A 5 -11.77 15.31 0.16
C PRO A 5 -10.69 15.54 -0.91
N ASP A 6 -9.43 15.63 -0.51
CA ASP A 6 -8.28 15.79 -1.41
C ASP A 6 -7.83 14.49 -2.09
N ALA A 7 -8.36 13.33 -1.67
CA ALA A 7 -8.01 12.02 -2.23
C ALA A 7 -9.26 11.24 -2.71
N PRO A 8 -10.09 11.81 -3.60
CA PRO A 8 -11.35 11.20 -4.01
C PRO A 8 -11.17 9.84 -4.70
N TYR A 9 -10.09 9.63 -5.47
CA TYR A 9 -9.85 8.36 -6.13
C TYR A 9 -9.42 7.27 -5.14
N THR A 10 -8.51 7.59 -4.22
CA THR A 10 -8.11 6.70 -3.12
C THR A 10 -9.32 6.31 -2.26
N ASN A 11 -10.23 7.24 -1.98
CA ASN A 11 -11.47 6.94 -1.26
C ASN A 11 -12.38 5.97 -2.05
N ARG A 12 -12.44 6.09 -3.37
CA ARG A 12 -13.18 5.18 -4.24
C ARG A 12 -12.57 3.78 -4.24
N LEU A 13 -11.24 3.67 -4.31
CA LEU A 13 -10.56 2.37 -4.17
C LEU A 13 -10.86 1.73 -2.80
N ALA A 14 -10.91 2.54 -1.75
CA ALA A 14 -11.24 2.07 -0.40
C ALA A 14 -12.67 1.55 -0.26
N THR A 15 -13.62 1.98 -1.10
CA THR A 15 -14.99 1.42 -1.12
C THR A 15 -15.12 0.22 -2.06
N GLN A 16 -14.28 0.13 -3.09
CA GLN A 16 -14.28 -1.00 -4.04
C GLN A 16 -13.52 -2.23 -3.53
N GLY A 17 -12.57 -2.05 -2.62
CA GLY A 17 -11.69 -3.12 -2.15
C GLY A 17 -11.63 -3.27 -0.63
N ALA A 18 -10.59 -3.96 -0.16
CA ALA A 18 -10.30 -4.15 1.24
C ALA A 18 -9.39 -3.03 1.76
N LEU A 19 -9.88 -2.26 2.74
CA LEU A 19 -9.11 -1.26 3.45
C LEU A 19 -8.61 -1.82 4.79
N PHE A 20 -7.30 -1.82 4.98
CA PHE A 20 -6.67 -2.19 6.25
C PHE A 20 -6.59 -0.97 7.16
N THR A 21 -7.42 -0.98 8.20
CA THR A 21 -7.49 0.15 9.14
C THR A 21 -6.36 0.15 10.16
N GLN A 22 -5.64 -0.96 10.31
CA GLN A 22 -4.51 -1.12 11.23
C GLN A 22 -3.23 -1.48 10.46
N SER A 23 -2.91 -0.71 9.41
CA SER A 23 -1.66 -0.86 8.64
C SER A 23 -0.58 0.11 9.11
N PHE A 24 0.66 -0.35 9.20
CA PHE A 24 1.77 0.40 9.76
C PHE A 24 3.07 0.23 8.96
N GLY A 25 3.76 1.35 8.72
CA GLY A 25 5.18 1.35 8.41
C GLY A 25 5.98 0.85 9.61
N LEU A 26 7.24 0.49 9.38
CA LEU A 26 8.11 -0.11 10.40
C LEU A 26 8.98 0.94 11.10
N THR A 27 9.45 1.94 10.37
CA THR A 27 10.39 2.96 10.87
C THR A 27 10.30 4.24 10.06
N HIS A 28 11.15 5.21 10.39
CA HIS A 28 11.54 6.30 9.52
C HIS A 28 13.05 6.25 9.26
N PRO A 29 13.52 6.75 8.10
CA PRO A 29 12.76 7.31 6.98
C PRO A 29 12.23 6.23 6.01
N SER A 30 11.73 6.65 4.84
CA SER A 30 11.19 5.84 3.74
C SER A 30 11.98 4.58 3.38
N GLN A 31 13.27 4.72 3.06
CA GLN A 31 14.03 3.67 2.40
C GLN A 31 14.10 2.34 3.18
N PRO A 32 14.32 2.32 4.50
CA PRO A 32 14.18 1.11 5.31
C PRO A 32 12.84 0.38 5.13
N ASN A 33 11.73 1.10 4.96
CA ASN A 33 10.41 0.51 4.77
C ASN A 33 10.25 -0.14 3.40
N ASP A 34 10.75 0.51 2.35
CA ASP A 34 10.75 -0.05 1.00
C ASP A 34 11.62 -1.32 0.92
N LEU A 35 12.79 -1.30 1.56
CA LEU A 35 13.65 -2.49 1.71
C LEU A 35 12.94 -3.59 2.48
N ALA A 36 12.25 -3.25 3.57
CA ALA A 36 11.52 -4.20 4.39
C ALA A 36 10.38 -4.88 3.62
N LEU A 37 9.65 -4.13 2.79
CA LEU A 37 8.61 -4.73 1.96
C LEU A 37 9.21 -5.60 0.85
N PHE A 38 10.36 -5.25 0.30
CA PHE A 38 10.93 -5.99 -0.83
C PHE A 38 11.74 -7.22 -0.43
N SER A 39 12.41 -7.18 0.72
CA SER A 39 13.38 -8.21 1.16
C SER A 39 13.10 -8.80 2.53
N GLY A 40 12.05 -8.33 3.22
CA GLY A 40 11.76 -8.73 4.59
C GLY A 40 12.78 -8.23 5.60
N SER A 41 13.60 -7.24 5.24
CA SER A 41 14.59 -6.63 6.14
C SER A 41 14.87 -5.20 5.72
N THR A 42 15.15 -4.32 6.69
CA THR A 42 15.65 -2.97 6.42
C THR A 42 17.10 -2.97 5.92
N GLN A 43 17.74 -4.14 5.87
CA GLN A 43 19.16 -4.35 5.55
C GLN A 43 20.11 -3.56 6.48
N GLY A 44 19.65 -3.20 7.68
CA GLY A 44 20.41 -2.37 8.62
C GLY A 44 20.45 -0.88 8.25
N ILE A 45 19.76 -0.46 7.19
CA ILE A 45 19.67 0.95 6.81
C ILE A 45 18.72 1.66 7.78
N THR A 46 19.13 2.85 8.21
CA THR A 46 18.38 3.71 9.15
C THR A 46 18.20 5.14 8.63
N ASP A 47 18.61 5.41 7.39
CA ASP A 47 18.54 6.71 6.73
C ASP A 47 18.13 6.56 5.26
N ASN A 48 18.34 7.61 4.44
CA ASN A 48 18.06 7.61 3.01
C ASN A 48 19.36 7.58 2.17
N SER A 49 20.41 6.93 2.67
CA SER A 49 21.69 6.87 1.96
C SER A 49 21.59 6.07 0.65
N CYS A 50 22.41 6.46 -0.33
CA CYS A 50 22.46 5.84 -1.64
C CYS A 50 23.84 6.09 -2.27
N PRO A 51 24.42 5.12 -3.00
CA PRO A 51 23.86 3.81 -3.35
C PRO A 51 24.13 2.71 -2.31
N HIS A 52 23.36 1.62 -2.40
CA HIS A 52 23.65 0.35 -1.72
C HIS A 52 23.61 -0.84 -2.68
N THR A 53 24.21 -1.94 -2.25
CA THR A 53 24.16 -3.25 -2.91
C THR A 53 23.94 -4.32 -1.85
N PHE A 54 23.02 -5.24 -2.12
CA PHE A 54 22.66 -6.33 -1.21
C PHE A 54 22.61 -7.67 -1.95
N THR A 55 22.81 -8.75 -1.21
CA THR A 55 22.82 -10.13 -1.74
C THR A 55 21.83 -11.05 -1.02
N THR A 56 21.02 -10.49 -0.12
CA THR A 56 20.04 -11.23 0.69
C THR A 56 18.81 -11.63 -0.13
N PRO A 57 17.99 -12.59 0.32
CA PRO A 57 16.75 -12.95 -0.36
C PRO A 57 15.82 -11.74 -0.57
N ASN A 58 15.11 -11.73 -1.70
CA ASN A 58 14.16 -10.68 -2.03
C ASN A 58 13.04 -11.21 -2.93
N LEU A 59 11.91 -10.48 -2.94
CA LEU A 59 10.72 -10.81 -3.71
C LEU A 59 11.01 -11.02 -5.19
N GLY A 60 11.75 -10.10 -5.81
CA GLY A 60 12.05 -10.17 -7.24
C GLY A 60 12.81 -11.44 -7.60
N HIS A 61 13.85 -11.78 -6.82
CA HIS A 61 14.64 -12.97 -7.09
C HIS A 61 13.85 -14.26 -6.80
N GLY A 62 13.04 -14.27 -5.74
CA GLY A 62 12.15 -15.41 -5.45
C GLY A 62 11.20 -15.73 -6.62
N LEU A 63 10.64 -14.70 -7.25
CA LEU A 63 9.82 -14.85 -8.46
C LEU A 63 10.64 -15.41 -9.63
N LEU A 64 11.80 -14.82 -9.95
CA LEU A 64 12.62 -15.28 -11.06
C LEU A 64 13.11 -16.73 -10.87
N ALA A 65 13.50 -17.10 -9.65
CA ALA A 65 13.96 -18.44 -9.30
C ALA A 65 12.87 -19.52 -9.44
N THR A 66 11.60 -19.13 -9.44
CA THR A 66 10.44 -20.03 -9.62
C THR A 66 9.86 -19.96 -11.04
N GLY A 67 10.54 -19.29 -11.97
CA GLY A 67 10.09 -19.14 -13.36
C GLY A 67 8.99 -18.09 -13.56
N LEU A 68 8.70 -17.29 -12.53
CA LEU A 68 7.79 -16.15 -12.60
C LEU A 68 8.55 -14.87 -12.99
N THR A 69 7.84 -13.77 -13.21
CA THR A 69 8.43 -12.53 -13.73
C THR A 69 8.22 -11.34 -12.78
N PHE A 70 9.20 -10.44 -12.76
CA PHE A 70 9.18 -9.22 -11.94
C PHE A 70 9.67 -8.01 -12.74
N ALA A 71 9.04 -6.85 -12.55
CA ALA A 71 9.64 -5.56 -12.88
C ALA A 71 9.18 -4.46 -11.91
N GLY A 72 10.06 -3.50 -11.66
CA GLY A 72 9.73 -2.23 -11.03
C GLY A 72 9.66 -1.12 -12.07
N TYR A 73 8.62 -0.30 -11.99
CA TYR A 73 8.36 0.84 -12.86
C TYR A 73 8.42 2.13 -12.03
N SER A 74 9.37 3.01 -12.35
CA SER A 74 9.55 4.26 -11.60
C SER A 74 9.35 5.46 -12.49
N GLU A 75 8.56 6.43 -12.02
CA GLU A 75 8.41 7.70 -12.70
C GLU A 75 9.74 8.46 -12.74
N ASP A 76 10.06 9.01 -13.91
CA ASP A 76 11.31 9.72 -14.20
C ASP A 76 12.61 8.92 -14.01
N LEU A 77 12.55 7.58 -13.97
CA LEU A 77 13.76 6.77 -14.13
C LEU A 77 14.43 7.11 -15.48
N PRO A 78 15.71 7.51 -15.52
CA PRO A 78 16.33 8.03 -16.75
C PRO A 78 16.41 7.02 -17.90
N ALA A 79 16.61 5.74 -17.56
CA ALA A 79 16.76 4.65 -18.52
C ALA A 79 16.55 3.31 -17.81
N ILE A 80 16.22 2.28 -18.57
CA ILE A 80 16.19 0.90 -18.07
C ILE A 80 17.53 0.56 -17.42
N GLY A 81 17.50 0.00 -16.21
CA GLY A 81 18.69 -0.40 -15.47
C GLY A 81 19.47 0.74 -14.81
N SER A 82 18.97 1.98 -14.84
CA SER A 82 19.69 3.12 -14.26
C SER A 82 19.94 2.94 -12.76
N LEU A 83 21.21 3.07 -12.36
CA LEU A 83 21.65 2.98 -10.96
C LEU A 83 21.73 4.35 -10.27
N MET A 84 21.38 5.43 -10.95
CA MET A 84 21.45 6.79 -10.41
C MET A 84 20.63 6.91 -9.13
N CYS A 85 21.16 7.62 -8.13
CA CYS A 85 20.44 7.85 -6.88
C CYS A 85 19.26 8.82 -7.05
N SER A 86 19.36 9.77 -7.99
CA SER A 86 18.32 10.75 -8.30
C SER A 86 18.47 11.29 -9.72
N ALA A 87 17.36 11.69 -10.33
CA ALA A 87 17.34 12.41 -11.61
C ALA A 87 16.04 13.22 -11.71
N GLY A 88 16.14 14.55 -11.75
CA GLY A 88 14.95 15.39 -11.56
C GLY A 88 14.22 15.00 -10.25
N PRO A 89 12.90 14.74 -10.27
CA PRO A 89 12.16 14.31 -9.08
C PRO A 89 12.27 12.80 -8.79
N TYR A 90 12.88 11.98 -9.65
CA TYR A 90 13.14 10.57 -9.36
C TYR A 90 14.11 10.41 -8.18
N ALA A 91 13.82 9.47 -7.29
CA ALA A 91 14.70 9.10 -6.18
C ALA A 91 14.77 7.57 -5.99
N ARG A 92 15.96 7.01 -6.17
CA ARG A 92 16.23 5.56 -6.06
C ARG A 92 15.91 4.98 -4.68
N LYS A 93 15.95 5.79 -3.62
CA LYS A 93 15.63 5.36 -2.25
C LYS A 93 14.25 4.71 -2.10
N HIS A 94 13.31 5.00 -3.01
CA HIS A 94 11.96 4.40 -3.07
C HIS A 94 11.86 3.15 -3.96
N ASN A 95 12.96 2.72 -4.56
CA ASN A 95 13.01 1.69 -5.60
C ASN A 95 13.94 0.55 -5.13
N PRO A 96 13.49 -0.30 -4.19
CA PRO A 96 14.36 -1.17 -3.41
C PRO A 96 15.07 -2.24 -4.26
N TRP A 97 14.45 -2.71 -5.35
CA TRP A 97 14.99 -3.74 -6.24
C TRP A 97 16.32 -3.33 -6.89
N VAL A 98 16.56 -2.04 -7.07
CA VAL A 98 17.80 -1.51 -7.68
C VAL A 98 19.03 -1.88 -6.85
N ASN A 99 18.87 -2.12 -5.53
CA ASN A 99 19.97 -2.53 -4.65
C ASN A 99 20.41 -4.00 -4.84
N TRP A 100 19.66 -4.81 -5.60
CA TRP A 100 20.03 -6.17 -5.98
C TRP A 100 20.39 -6.31 -7.45
N GLN A 101 20.39 -5.21 -8.21
CA GLN A 101 20.72 -5.26 -9.63
C GLN A 101 22.12 -5.82 -9.84
N ASP A 102 22.22 -6.86 -10.66
CA ASP A 102 23.46 -7.59 -11.02
C ASP A 102 24.27 -8.11 -9.81
N SER A 103 23.61 -8.30 -8.66
CA SER A 103 24.26 -8.80 -7.45
C SER A 103 24.60 -10.29 -7.57
N ALA A 104 25.75 -10.69 -7.01
CA ALA A 104 26.30 -12.04 -7.17
C ALA A 104 25.43 -13.16 -6.59
N ALA A 105 24.58 -12.84 -5.61
CA ALA A 105 23.57 -13.75 -5.08
C ALA A 105 22.25 -13.00 -4.93
N ASN A 106 21.14 -13.70 -5.21
CA ASN A 106 19.80 -13.13 -5.24
C ASN A 106 19.65 -11.89 -6.15
N GLY A 107 20.48 -11.82 -7.20
CA GLY A 107 20.52 -10.68 -8.11
C GLY A 107 19.30 -10.60 -9.02
N LEU A 108 19.05 -9.37 -9.50
CA LEU A 108 18.03 -9.05 -10.50
C LEU A 108 18.70 -8.52 -11.76
N PRO A 109 18.24 -8.88 -12.96
CA PRO A 109 18.79 -8.31 -14.18
C PRO A 109 18.39 -6.84 -14.29
N ALA A 110 19.27 -6.01 -14.85
CA ALA A 110 19.01 -4.58 -15.09
C ALA A 110 17.68 -4.29 -15.82
N THR A 111 17.19 -5.24 -16.62
CA THR A 111 15.91 -5.15 -17.34
C THR A 111 14.68 -5.14 -16.43
N THR A 112 14.79 -5.44 -15.13
CA THR A 112 13.68 -5.32 -14.18
C THR A 112 13.52 -3.92 -13.60
N ASN A 113 14.45 -3.00 -13.86
CA ASN A 113 14.39 -1.61 -13.38
C ASN A 113 13.99 -0.69 -14.54
N VAL A 114 12.71 -0.35 -14.63
CA VAL A 114 12.08 0.14 -15.85
C VAL A 114 11.50 1.55 -15.65
N PRO A 115 11.62 2.48 -16.62
CA PRO A 115 10.93 3.76 -16.56
C PRO A 115 9.40 3.61 -16.65
N MET A 116 8.65 4.45 -15.94
CA MET A 116 7.19 4.47 -16.01
C MET A 116 6.66 4.74 -17.44
N THR A 117 7.43 5.40 -18.30
CA THR A 117 7.11 5.58 -19.72
C THR A 117 7.03 4.26 -20.51
N ASN A 118 7.58 3.18 -19.97
CA ASN A 118 7.49 1.82 -20.50
C ASN A 118 6.41 0.98 -19.80
N PHE A 119 5.60 1.55 -18.90
CA PHE A 119 4.48 0.85 -18.30
C PHE A 119 3.44 0.53 -19.39
N PRO A 120 3.04 -0.74 -19.56
CA PRO A 120 2.24 -1.14 -20.70
C PRO A 120 0.78 -0.69 -20.55
N THR A 121 0.15 -0.40 -21.68
CA THR A 121 -1.32 -0.25 -21.77
C THR A 121 -2.03 -1.60 -21.95
N GLU A 122 -1.33 -2.60 -22.50
CA GLU A 122 -1.78 -4.00 -22.58
C GLU A 122 -1.38 -4.76 -21.30
N TYR A 123 -2.27 -4.77 -20.31
CA TYR A 123 -1.97 -5.30 -18.98
C TYR A 123 -1.70 -6.81 -18.91
N SER A 124 -2.07 -7.57 -19.94
CA SER A 124 -1.71 -8.98 -20.08
C SER A 124 -0.19 -9.19 -20.27
N ALA A 125 0.54 -8.16 -20.68
CA ALA A 125 2.00 -8.17 -20.86
C ALA A 125 2.78 -7.81 -19.59
N LEU A 126 2.11 -7.35 -18.52
CA LEU A 126 2.78 -7.03 -17.26
C LEU A 126 3.47 -8.26 -16.67
N PRO A 127 4.58 -8.10 -15.94
CA PRO A 127 5.13 -9.16 -15.11
C PRO A 127 4.10 -9.78 -14.15
N THR A 128 4.43 -10.95 -13.62
CA THR A 128 3.68 -11.62 -12.56
C THR A 128 3.50 -10.67 -11.36
N VAL A 129 4.59 -10.02 -10.93
CA VAL A 129 4.54 -8.93 -9.95
C VAL A 129 5.20 -7.69 -10.52
N SER A 130 4.45 -6.59 -10.53
CA SER A 130 4.97 -5.26 -10.88
C SER A 130 4.92 -4.35 -9.68
N ILE A 131 5.99 -3.59 -9.41
CA ILE A 131 5.98 -2.51 -8.42
C ILE A 131 6.03 -1.18 -9.16
N VAL A 132 5.11 -0.27 -8.87
CA VAL A 132 5.00 1.05 -9.49
C VAL A 132 5.29 2.12 -8.43
N VAL A 133 6.18 3.05 -8.73
CA VAL A 133 6.64 4.10 -7.80
C VAL A 133 6.58 5.47 -8.48
N PRO A 134 5.72 6.40 -8.01
CA PRO A 134 5.72 7.79 -8.48
C PRO A 134 7.01 8.51 -8.07
N ASN A 135 7.29 9.66 -8.70
CA ASN A 135 8.41 10.52 -8.34
C ASN A 135 8.08 11.38 -7.10
N GLN A 136 9.04 12.16 -6.61
CA GLN A 136 8.87 13.00 -5.40
C GLN A 136 7.81 14.12 -5.50
N VAL A 137 7.25 14.38 -6.67
CA VAL A 137 6.16 15.33 -6.88
C VAL A 137 4.81 14.64 -6.66
N ASN A 138 4.69 13.39 -7.10
CA ASN A 138 3.43 12.65 -7.15
C ASN A 138 3.31 11.57 -6.06
N ASP A 139 4.41 11.23 -5.39
CA ASP A 139 4.42 10.26 -4.31
C ASP A 139 3.94 10.86 -2.98
N MET A 140 3.56 12.14 -2.92
CA MET A 140 3.17 12.84 -1.70
C MET A 140 4.33 13.02 -0.69
N HIS A 141 5.59 13.00 -1.14
CA HIS A 141 6.79 13.05 -0.30
C HIS A 141 6.95 14.35 0.50
N SER A 142 6.60 15.49 -0.11
CA SER A 142 7.24 16.78 0.21
C SER A 142 6.34 17.79 0.92
N GLY A 143 5.17 17.40 1.43
CA GLY A 143 4.26 18.37 2.04
C GLY A 143 2.90 17.83 2.43
N ASN A 144 2.45 18.17 3.64
CA ASN A 144 1.17 17.79 4.22
C ASN A 144 -0.01 18.67 3.79
N ASN A 145 0.10 19.34 2.65
CA ASN A 145 -0.92 20.22 2.14
C ASN A 145 -1.84 19.49 1.14
N SER A 146 -3.04 20.05 0.97
CA SER A 146 -4.09 19.53 0.09
C SER A 146 -3.60 19.28 -1.35
N GLU A 147 -2.75 20.18 -1.87
CA GLU A 147 -2.21 20.10 -3.24
C GLU A 147 -1.40 18.82 -3.50
N MET A 148 -0.52 18.42 -2.58
CA MET A 148 0.28 17.20 -2.78
C MET A 148 -0.55 15.93 -2.66
N ILE A 149 -1.54 15.92 -1.78
CA ILE A 149 -2.51 14.82 -1.68
C ILE A 149 -3.28 14.70 -3.01
N GLN A 150 -3.75 15.83 -3.56
CA GLN A 150 -4.45 15.87 -4.85
C GLN A 150 -3.55 15.45 -6.01
N ALA A 151 -2.27 15.86 -6.02
CA ALA A 151 -1.30 15.50 -7.05
C ALA A 151 -1.11 13.98 -7.09
N GLY A 152 -0.81 13.35 -5.94
CA GLY A 152 -0.63 11.91 -5.88
C GLY A 152 -1.91 11.11 -6.12
N ASP A 153 -3.07 11.60 -5.66
CA ASP A 153 -4.36 10.94 -5.94
C ASP A 153 -4.71 10.99 -7.43
N ARG A 154 -4.49 12.13 -8.09
CA ARG A 154 -4.67 12.29 -9.54
C ARG A 154 -3.67 11.45 -10.31
N TRP A 155 -2.42 11.37 -9.86
CA TRP A 155 -1.41 10.53 -10.48
C TRP A 155 -1.81 9.06 -10.43
N LEU A 156 -2.23 8.59 -9.25
CA LEU A 156 -2.72 7.23 -9.03
C LEU A 156 -3.91 6.92 -9.95
N GLN A 157 -4.87 7.84 -10.06
CA GLN A 157 -6.00 7.71 -10.96
C GLN A 157 -5.56 7.62 -12.42
N THR A 158 -4.73 8.56 -12.86
CA THR A 158 -4.31 8.71 -14.26
C THR A 158 -3.57 7.47 -14.76
N HIS A 159 -2.73 6.87 -13.92
CA HIS A 159 -1.86 5.77 -14.35
C HIS A 159 -2.43 4.38 -14.08
N LEU A 160 -3.26 4.22 -13.04
CA LEU A 160 -3.67 2.89 -12.57
C LEU A 160 -5.18 2.63 -12.60
N ASP A 161 -6.04 3.61 -12.89
CA ASP A 161 -7.50 3.36 -12.99
C ASP A 161 -7.86 2.38 -14.09
N SER A 162 -7.27 2.50 -15.28
CA SER A 162 -7.47 1.54 -16.36
C SER A 162 -6.99 0.13 -15.99
N TYR A 163 -5.91 0.00 -15.21
CA TYR A 163 -5.50 -1.30 -14.67
C TYR A 163 -6.52 -1.84 -13.65
N VAL A 164 -7.00 -1.01 -12.72
CA VAL A 164 -8.01 -1.43 -11.73
C VAL A 164 -9.26 -1.94 -12.42
N GLN A 165 -9.74 -1.23 -13.45
CA GLN A 165 -10.90 -1.65 -14.23
C GLN A 165 -10.64 -2.98 -14.96
N TRP A 166 -9.48 -3.12 -15.61
CA TRP A 166 -9.09 -4.36 -16.29
C TRP A 166 -8.96 -5.53 -15.32
N ALA A 167 -8.38 -5.30 -14.13
CA ALA A 167 -8.11 -6.31 -13.12
C ALA A 167 -9.39 -7.02 -12.64
N GLN A 168 -10.53 -6.32 -12.59
CA GLN A 168 -11.83 -6.89 -12.22
C GLN A 168 -12.27 -8.05 -13.12
N GLN A 169 -11.76 -8.14 -14.34
CA GLN A 169 -12.13 -9.20 -15.31
C GLN A 169 -10.99 -10.20 -15.56
N HIS A 170 -9.80 -9.96 -15.02
CA HIS A 170 -8.58 -10.69 -15.40
C HIS A 170 -7.85 -11.31 -14.21
N ASN A 171 -8.58 -11.65 -13.14
CA ASN A 171 -8.02 -12.24 -11.92
C ASN A 171 -6.71 -11.53 -11.53
N SER A 172 -6.75 -10.21 -11.35
CA SER A 172 -5.55 -9.43 -11.05
C SER A 172 -5.79 -8.53 -9.85
N LEU A 173 -4.72 -8.19 -9.15
CA LEU A 173 -4.76 -7.48 -7.87
C LEU A 173 -3.99 -6.16 -7.99
N LEU A 174 -4.60 -5.08 -7.53
CA LEU A 174 -3.91 -3.84 -7.17
C LEU A 174 -3.73 -3.78 -5.65
N ILE A 175 -2.50 -3.56 -5.21
CA ILE A 175 -2.18 -3.18 -3.82
C ILE A 175 -1.71 -1.73 -3.84
N VAL A 176 -2.39 -0.84 -3.11
CA VAL A 176 -1.94 0.55 -2.90
C VAL A 176 -1.54 0.70 -1.44
N THR A 177 -0.30 1.11 -1.19
CA THR A 177 0.20 1.31 0.18
C THR A 177 1.16 2.48 0.28
N TRP A 178 1.37 2.94 1.51
CA TRP A 178 2.34 3.97 1.84
C TRP A 178 3.56 3.40 2.56
N ASP A 179 4.75 3.92 2.34
CA ASP A 179 6.01 3.46 2.97
C ASP A 179 6.10 3.81 4.47
N GLU A 180 5.68 5.02 4.84
CA GLU A 180 5.68 5.54 6.20
C GLU A 180 4.53 6.54 6.43
N ASP A 181 4.45 7.19 7.59
CA ASP A 181 3.61 8.38 7.80
C ASP A 181 4.45 9.68 7.80
N ASN A 182 3.86 10.78 8.27
CA ASN A 182 4.57 12.08 8.42
C ASN A 182 5.24 12.26 9.80
N GLY A 183 5.50 11.18 10.53
CA GLY A 183 6.08 11.15 11.87
C GLY A 183 5.11 11.47 13.02
N LYS A 184 3.78 11.34 12.83
CA LYS A 184 2.77 11.84 13.79
C LYS A 184 1.69 10.84 14.23
N GLU A 185 1.53 9.73 13.54
CA GLU A 185 0.45 8.74 13.73
C GLU A 185 1.00 7.35 14.07
N ASN A 186 2.14 7.29 14.76
CA ASN A 186 2.84 6.04 15.09
C ASN A 186 3.10 5.19 13.84
N ASN A 187 3.45 5.84 12.73
CA ASN A 187 3.70 5.24 11.43
C ASN A 187 2.49 4.49 10.85
N ARG A 188 1.27 4.93 11.19
CA ARG A 188 0.04 4.36 10.62
C ARG A 188 -0.18 4.86 9.20
N ILE A 189 -0.31 3.92 8.28
CA ILE A 189 -0.40 4.14 6.85
C ILE A 189 -1.73 3.66 6.28
N ALA A 190 -2.09 4.15 5.09
CA ALA A 190 -3.16 3.54 4.31
C ALA A 190 -2.63 2.30 3.57
N THR A 191 -3.44 1.25 3.51
CA THR A 191 -3.18 0.08 2.66
C THR A 191 -4.52 -0.43 2.12
N LEU A 192 -4.58 -0.64 0.81
CA LEU A 192 -5.78 -1.02 0.06
C LEU A 192 -5.45 -2.19 -0.86
N PHE A 193 -6.32 -3.20 -0.89
CA PHE A 193 -6.27 -4.28 -1.87
C PHE A 193 -7.53 -4.21 -2.72
N VAL A 194 -7.39 -4.21 -4.05
CA VAL A 194 -8.50 -4.08 -5.00
C VAL A 194 -8.35 -5.09 -6.13
N GLY A 195 -9.37 -5.91 -6.35
CA GLY A 195 -9.40 -6.94 -7.39
C GLY A 195 -10.63 -7.84 -7.24
N PRO A 196 -10.95 -8.69 -8.22
CA PRO A 196 -12.18 -9.48 -8.22
C PRO A 196 -12.20 -10.58 -7.14
N MET A 197 -11.02 -10.97 -6.66
CA MET A 197 -10.83 -11.90 -5.55
C MET A 197 -10.95 -11.23 -4.17
N VAL A 198 -11.08 -9.90 -4.10
CA VAL A 198 -11.09 -9.16 -2.84
C VAL A 198 -12.52 -8.85 -2.40
N GLN A 199 -12.88 -9.30 -1.20
CA GLN A 199 -14.09 -8.91 -0.52
C GLN A 199 -13.95 -7.48 -0.01
N ALA A 200 -14.71 -6.56 -0.62
CA ALA A 200 -14.74 -5.17 -0.22
C ALA A 200 -15.14 -5.03 1.26
N GLY A 201 -14.44 -4.17 1.99
CA GLY A 201 -14.69 -4.00 3.42
C GLY A 201 -13.56 -3.30 4.17
N ARG A 202 -13.76 -3.14 5.48
CA ARG A 202 -12.78 -2.55 6.39
C ARG A 202 -12.28 -3.64 7.33
N TYR A 203 -10.97 -3.83 7.37
CA TYR A 203 -10.35 -4.92 8.11
C TYR A 203 -9.48 -4.36 9.24
N GLY A 204 -9.64 -4.93 10.43
CA GLY A 204 -8.91 -4.57 11.65
C GLY A 204 -7.63 -5.36 11.87
N GLN A 205 -7.30 -6.30 10.97
CA GLN A 205 -6.04 -7.05 11.02
C GLN A 205 -4.86 -6.08 11.05
N ARG A 206 -3.91 -6.32 11.96
CA ARG A 206 -2.65 -5.56 11.97
C ARG A 206 -1.80 -5.98 10.77
N VAL A 207 -1.46 -5.00 9.93
CA VAL A 207 -0.68 -5.18 8.71
C VAL A 207 0.60 -4.35 8.81
N THR A 208 1.71 -4.91 8.34
CA THR A 208 2.95 -4.19 8.09
C THR A 208 3.48 -4.49 6.69
N HIS A 209 4.58 -3.86 6.31
CA HIS A 209 5.30 -4.19 5.09
C HIS A 209 5.66 -5.68 4.98
N TYR A 210 6.01 -6.32 6.10
CA TYR A 210 6.27 -7.76 6.14
C TYR A 210 5.01 -8.59 5.91
N SER A 211 3.84 -8.16 6.39
CA SER A 211 2.57 -8.84 6.11
C SER A 211 2.21 -8.79 4.62
N ILE A 212 2.46 -7.65 3.95
CA ILE A 212 2.24 -7.50 2.51
C ILE A 212 3.19 -8.43 1.75
N LEU A 213 4.49 -8.39 2.06
CA LEU A 213 5.49 -9.28 1.44
C LEU A 213 5.11 -10.74 1.63
N ARG A 214 4.82 -11.15 2.87
CA ARG A 214 4.39 -12.51 3.21
C ARG A 214 3.17 -12.94 2.40
N THR A 215 2.20 -12.05 2.21
CA THR A 215 0.99 -12.33 1.42
C THR A 215 1.34 -12.59 -0.05
N ILE A 216 2.22 -11.78 -0.64
CA ILE A 216 2.66 -11.97 -2.03
C ILE A 216 3.46 -13.26 -2.17
N GLU A 217 4.38 -13.54 -1.25
CA GLU A 217 5.17 -14.77 -1.24
C GLU A 217 4.27 -16.01 -1.10
N ASP A 218 3.27 -15.99 -0.22
CA ASP A 218 2.31 -17.09 -0.08
C ASP A 218 1.46 -17.28 -1.35
N LEU A 219 1.01 -16.20 -2.02
CA LEU A 219 0.25 -16.28 -3.26
C LEU A 219 1.03 -17.02 -4.37
N TYR A 220 2.34 -16.79 -4.45
CA TYR A 220 3.23 -17.39 -5.44
C TYR A 220 4.09 -18.52 -4.88
N GLY A 221 3.75 -19.06 -3.69
CA GLY A 221 4.48 -20.16 -3.03
C GLY A 221 5.99 -20.01 -2.99
N LEU A 222 6.43 -18.76 -2.80
CA LEU A 222 7.83 -18.44 -2.66
C LEU A 222 8.30 -18.80 -1.26
N SER A 223 9.59 -19.09 -1.12
CA SER A 223 10.25 -19.05 0.18
C SER A 223 10.13 -17.66 0.79
N HIS A 224 9.91 -17.58 2.10
CA HIS A 224 9.72 -16.31 2.79
C HIS A 224 11.06 -15.58 3.02
N SER A 225 11.15 -14.34 2.57
CA SER A 225 12.35 -13.50 2.71
C SER A 225 12.41 -12.84 4.08
N GLY A 226 13.54 -13.01 4.79
CA GLY A 226 13.80 -12.29 6.04
C GLY A 226 12.67 -12.41 7.07
N ALA A 227 12.20 -11.28 7.59
CA ALA A 227 11.17 -11.20 8.61
C ALA A 227 9.75 -11.55 8.11
N SER A 228 9.50 -11.66 6.80
CA SER A 228 8.19 -12.09 6.29
C SER A 228 7.87 -13.53 6.71
N ALA A 229 8.89 -14.36 6.96
CA ALA A 229 8.75 -15.73 7.47
C ALA A 229 7.97 -15.79 8.80
N ASN A 230 8.11 -14.75 9.63
CA ASN A 230 7.43 -14.63 10.93
C ASN A 230 6.20 -13.72 10.89
N ALA A 231 5.91 -13.09 9.75
CA ALA A 231 4.73 -12.25 9.60
C ALA A 231 3.48 -13.12 9.31
N THR A 232 2.32 -12.60 9.70
CA THR A 232 1.03 -13.20 9.30
C THR A 232 0.63 -12.68 7.92
N SER A 233 0.25 -13.61 7.02
CA SER A 233 -0.34 -13.25 5.73
C SER A 233 -1.74 -12.67 5.90
N ILE A 234 -2.19 -11.91 4.90
CA ILE A 234 -3.55 -11.40 4.82
C ILE A 234 -4.43 -12.53 4.28
N ILE A 235 -5.41 -12.99 5.05
CA ILE A 235 -6.22 -14.18 4.72
C ILE A 235 -7.73 -13.93 4.67
N HIS A 236 -8.25 -12.90 5.35
CA HIS A 236 -9.69 -12.72 5.53
C HIS A 236 -10.36 -11.83 4.49
N ILE A 237 -9.59 -11.26 3.56
CA ILE A 237 -10.13 -10.37 2.52
C ILE A 237 -10.51 -11.12 1.25
N TRP A 238 -10.22 -12.41 1.14
CA TRP A 238 -10.38 -13.13 -0.11
C TRP A 238 -11.81 -13.67 -0.22
N THR A 239 -12.47 -13.43 -1.34
CA THR A 239 -13.79 -14.03 -1.58
C THR A 239 -13.62 -15.54 -1.65
N SER A 240 -14.26 -16.27 -0.74
CA SER A 240 -14.43 -17.71 -0.90
C SER A 240 -15.44 -17.93 -2.03
N THR A 241 -14.99 -17.96 -3.29
CA THR A 241 -15.73 -18.67 -4.32
C THR A 241 -15.14 -20.07 -4.40
N PRO A 242 -15.77 -21.07 -3.75
CA PRO A 242 -15.32 -22.45 -3.88
C PRO A 242 -15.54 -22.89 -5.32
N ARG A 243 -14.51 -23.40 -5.99
CA ARG A 243 -14.75 -24.67 -6.68
C ARG A 243 -14.85 -25.75 -5.58
N PRO A 244 -15.79 -26.71 -5.66
CA PRO A 244 -16.03 -27.66 -4.57
C PRO A 244 -14.74 -28.45 -4.24
N GLY A 245 -14.32 -28.46 -2.96
CA GLY A 245 -13.25 -29.36 -2.46
C GLY A 245 -12.14 -28.78 -1.55
N TRP A 246 -12.26 -27.57 -0.99
CA TRP A 246 -11.12 -26.86 -0.37
C TRP A 246 -10.94 -26.99 1.15
N ALA A 247 -11.55 -28.00 1.80
CA ALA A 247 -11.27 -28.29 3.21
C ALA A 247 -10.39 -29.53 3.33
N SER A 248 -9.23 -29.34 3.97
CA SER A 248 -8.20 -30.32 4.35
C SER A 248 -7.13 -30.66 3.28
N ARG A 249 -5.92 -30.16 3.54
CA ARG A 249 -4.60 -30.62 3.06
C ARG A 249 -4.51 -31.00 1.57
N VAL A 250 -4.10 -30.09 0.69
CA VAL A 250 -3.63 -30.46 -0.66
C VAL A 250 -2.44 -29.58 -1.10
N PRO A 251 -1.40 -30.14 -1.77
CA PRO A 251 -0.15 -29.46 -2.09
C PRO A 251 -0.27 -28.40 -3.19
N TYR A 252 0.74 -27.54 -3.23
CA TYR A 252 0.92 -26.31 -4.02
C TYR A 252 0.81 -26.42 -5.57
N SER A 253 0.55 -27.59 -6.16
CA SER A 253 0.80 -27.83 -7.59
C SER A 253 -0.36 -27.60 -8.57
N GLU A 254 -1.53 -27.07 -8.16
CA GLU A 254 -2.67 -26.88 -9.09
C GLU A 254 -3.30 -25.46 -9.08
N TRP A 255 -2.56 -24.44 -8.65
CA TRP A 255 -2.92 -23.04 -8.92
C TRP A 255 -2.47 -22.63 -10.32
N ASN A 256 -3.13 -23.11 -11.36
CA ASN A 256 -2.64 -22.82 -12.70
C ASN A 256 -2.72 -21.33 -13.10
N HIS A 257 -3.47 -20.45 -12.43
CA HIS A 257 -3.41 -19.00 -12.67
C HIS A 257 -3.45 -18.18 -11.36
N VAL A 258 -2.28 -17.96 -10.75
CA VAL A 258 -2.10 -16.98 -9.65
C VAL A 258 -2.29 -15.56 -10.21
N PRO A 259 -3.00 -14.65 -9.52
CA PRO A 259 -3.34 -13.33 -10.06
C PRO A 259 -2.11 -12.48 -10.34
N ARG A 260 -2.07 -11.71 -11.44
CA ARG A 260 -1.02 -10.70 -11.63
C ARG A 260 -1.18 -9.61 -10.57
N VAL A 261 -0.09 -9.24 -9.89
CA VAL A 261 -0.11 -8.26 -8.80
C VAL A 261 0.61 -7.01 -9.24
N ILE A 262 -0.09 -5.87 -9.28
CA ILE A 262 0.56 -4.57 -9.27
C ILE A 262 0.52 -4.04 -7.85
N ARG A 263 1.69 -3.66 -7.33
CA ARG A 263 1.80 -2.86 -6.12
C ARG A 263 2.19 -1.43 -6.49
N ALA A 264 1.33 -0.46 -6.19
CA ALA A 264 1.68 0.94 -6.17
C ALA A 264 2.19 1.32 -4.78
N THR A 265 3.40 1.86 -4.70
CA THR A 265 3.94 2.43 -3.45
C THR A 265 3.91 3.93 -3.57
N ILE A 266 3.14 4.59 -2.71
CA ILE A 266 3.08 6.05 -2.60
C ILE A 266 3.80 6.42 -1.29
N LYS A 267 4.39 7.61 -1.16
CA LYS A 267 5.03 8.02 0.09
C LYS A 267 4.05 8.60 1.11
N GLY A 268 4.26 8.26 2.38
CA GLY A 268 3.54 8.64 3.58
C GLY A 268 3.19 10.10 3.87
N ILE A 269 1.89 10.40 4.06
CA ILE A 269 1.42 11.49 4.94
C ILE A 269 0.14 11.08 5.67
N THR A 270 0.13 11.23 7.00
CA THR A 270 -1.11 11.05 7.79
C THR A 270 -1.35 12.17 8.80
N ARG A 271 -2.43 12.96 8.61
CA ARG A 271 -3.42 13.33 9.65
C ARG A 271 -4.74 13.75 9.00
N CYS A 272 -5.83 13.10 9.40
CA CYS A 272 -7.16 13.73 9.49
C CYS A 272 -7.56 13.67 10.96
N THR A 273 -7.52 14.81 11.64
CA THR A 273 -8.15 14.93 12.95
C THR A 273 -9.64 15.12 12.70
N LEU A 274 -10.44 14.05 12.82
CA LEU A 274 -11.87 14.20 13.05
C LEU A 274 -12.09 14.12 14.56
N ARG A 275 -12.30 15.26 15.22
CA ARG A 275 -12.87 15.27 16.57
C ARG A 275 -14.33 14.86 16.43
N VAL A 276 -14.69 13.66 16.86
CA VAL A 276 -16.07 13.30 17.15
C VAL A 276 -16.12 12.79 18.59
N PHE A 277 -16.79 13.55 19.44
CA PHE A 277 -17.38 13.10 20.70
C PHE A 277 -18.62 13.96 20.96
N PRO A 278 -19.67 13.42 21.60
CA PRO A 278 -20.34 12.17 21.31
C PRO A 278 -21.83 12.39 20.99
N ILE A 279 -22.43 11.41 20.33
CA ILE A 279 -23.88 11.29 20.16
C ILE A 279 -24.53 11.14 21.54
N HIS A 280 -25.55 11.96 21.84
CA HIS A 280 -26.66 11.56 22.72
C HIS A 280 -27.99 11.73 21.99
N ARG A 281 -28.49 10.57 21.54
CA ARG A 281 -29.87 10.06 21.52
C ARG A 281 -31.04 10.93 21.01
N ARG A 282 -31.78 10.24 20.12
CA ARG A 282 -33.24 10.24 19.85
C ARG A 282 -33.75 11.43 19.04
N GLN A 283 -34.14 11.16 17.79
CA GLN A 283 -35.47 10.75 17.32
C GLN A 283 -36.43 11.96 17.23
N ASP A 284 -36.98 12.10 16.03
CA ASP A 284 -38.22 12.78 15.66
C ASP A 284 -38.16 14.23 15.14
N ALA A 285 -38.61 14.30 13.88
CA ALA A 285 -39.49 15.31 13.27
C ALA A 285 -39.03 16.76 13.06
N CYS A 286 -39.26 17.20 11.82
CA CYS A 286 -39.56 18.58 11.39
C CYS A 286 -40.26 19.44 12.45
N ARG A 287 -39.72 20.65 12.72
CA ARG A 287 -40.44 21.93 12.53
C ARG A 287 -39.50 23.12 12.74
N ILE A 288 -39.74 24.15 11.92
CA ILE A 288 -39.28 25.52 12.10
C ILE A 288 -40.16 26.16 13.18
N GLU A 289 -39.56 26.88 14.15
CA GLU A 289 -40.16 28.08 14.76
C GLU A 289 -39.11 28.88 15.56
N THR A 290 -39.32 30.20 15.55
CA THR A 290 -38.43 31.30 15.95
C THR A 290 -38.66 31.81 17.38
N LEU A 291 -37.60 32.39 17.98
CA LEU A 291 -37.55 33.44 19.02
C LEU A 291 -37.92 33.11 20.49
N SER A 292 -36.98 33.37 21.41
CA SER A 292 -37.01 34.48 22.40
C SER A 292 -36.27 34.13 23.72
N ASN A 293 -35.84 35.19 24.39
CA ASN A 293 -34.77 35.34 25.39
C ASN A 293 -35.31 35.23 26.85
N PRO A 294 -34.60 35.73 27.87
CA PRO A 294 -33.83 35.09 28.95
C PRO A 294 -34.60 34.97 30.30
N GLU A 295 -33.85 34.67 31.37
CA GLU A 295 -34.20 34.72 32.79
C GLU A 295 -34.68 33.40 33.42
N LEU A 296 -33.77 32.76 34.17
CA LEU A 296 -34.03 32.40 35.57
C LEU A 296 -32.70 32.09 36.27
N GLN A 297 -32.34 33.01 37.15
CA GLN A 297 -31.31 32.85 38.17
C GLN A 297 -31.74 31.80 39.21
N TYR A 298 -30.77 31.10 39.79
CA TYR A 298 -30.50 30.94 41.23
C TYR A 298 -30.01 29.55 41.67
N SER A 299 -28.99 29.66 42.53
CA SER A 299 -28.62 28.83 43.68
C SER A 299 -28.02 27.43 43.47
N ILE A 300 -26.73 27.40 43.80
CA ILE A 300 -25.95 26.27 44.27
C ILE A 300 -26.51 25.76 45.61
N THR A 301 -26.71 24.45 45.73
CA THR A 301 -26.45 23.71 46.98
C THR A 301 -25.75 22.41 46.62
N ALA A 302 -24.61 22.17 47.28
CA ALA A 302 -23.90 20.91 47.24
C ALA A 302 -24.42 20.02 48.38
N GLU A 303 -24.77 18.78 48.09
CA GLU A 303 -24.65 17.71 49.08
C GLU A 303 -24.37 16.38 48.38
N GLN A 304 -23.31 15.73 48.85
CA GLN A 304 -22.79 14.45 48.42
C GLN A 304 -23.56 13.31 49.08
N ILE A 305 -23.51 12.13 48.44
CA ILE A 305 -23.33 10.77 49.01
C ILE A 305 -24.30 9.75 48.36
N ALA A 306 -23.66 8.68 47.84
CA ALA A 306 -24.16 7.44 47.23
C ALA A 306 -24.42 7.44 45.72
#